data_AF-A0A4Q2VSE4-F1
#
_entry.id   AF-A0A4Q2VSE4-F1
#
_cell.length_a   1.000
_cell.length_b   1.000
_cell.length_c   1.000
_cell.angle_alpha   90.00
_cell.angle_beta   90.00
_cell.angle_gamma   90.00
#
_symmetry.space_group_name_H-M   'P 1'
#
loop_
_entity.id
_entity.type
_entity.pdbx_description
1 polymer ?
#
loop_
_entity_poly.entity_id
_entity_poly.type
_entity_poly.pdbx_seq_one_letter_code
_entity_poly.pdbx_strand_id
1 'polypeptide(L)'
;MLFLDPDEIQKVSILADKYDMSPSFSMAATDWMNCEPANLDQAWKLMTASYWLNLEDSFRTMSEHVVVKMNHAEIFRLAQQTHDVGLGLKLGMALLLLHHALSQHMAHPKGGLCLCCFKITADDPVGMQPGCPNPSNHLSG
;
A
#
# COMPACT_ATOMS: atom_id res chain seq x y z
N MET A 1 -6.26 -24.09 0.64
CA MET A 1 -5.63 -22.77 0.44
C MET A 1 -4.50 -22.67 1.44
N LEU A 2 -3.29 -22.27 1.03
CA LEU A 2 -2.16 -22.13 1.95
C LEU A 2 -2.40 -20.91 2.84
N PHE A 3 -2.40 -21.10 4.16
CA PHE A 3 -2.45 -20.01 5.13
C PHE A 3 -1.04 -19.48 5.29
N LEU A 4 -0.72 -18.42 4.54
CA LEU A 4 0.53 -17.70 4.67
C LEU A 4 0.36 -16.54 5.65
N ASP A 5 1.36 -16.27 6.48
CA ASP A 5 1.38 -15.06 7.29
C ASP A 5 1.78 -13.83 6.45
N PRO A 6 1.60 -12.59 6.95
CA PRO A 6 1.95 -11.38 6.19
C PRO A 6 3.41 -11.29 5.73
N ASP A 7 4.36 -11.89 6.46
CA ASP A 7 5.77 -11.90 6.09
C ASP A 7 6.01 -12.86 4.92
N GLU A 8 5.40 -14.04 4.97
CA GLU A 8 5.40 -15.01 3.87
C GLU A 8 4.71 -14.47 2.62
N ILE A 9 3.55 -13.82 2.77
CA ILE A 9 2.83 -13.17 1.67
C ILE A 9 3.73 -12.13 1.00
N GLN A 10 4.40 -11.27 1.78
CA GLN A 10 5.29 -10.24 1.24
C GLN A 10 6.45 -10.86 0.45
N LYS A 11 7.09 -11.89 1.00
CA LYS A 11 8.19 -12.61 0.33
C LYS A 11 7.74 -13.24 -0.98
N VAL A 12 6.59 -13.91 -1.00
CA VAL A 12 6.02 -14.51 -2.21
C VAL A 12 5.70 -13.44 -3.25
N SER A 13 5.16 -12.29 -2.81
CA SER A 13 4.83 -11.16 -3.69
C SER A 13 6.06 -10.58 -4.39
N ILE A 14 7.16 -10.40 -3.65
CA ILE A 14 8.45 -9.95 -4.21
C ILE A 14 8.96 -10.95 -5.26
N LEU A 15 8.87 -12.25 -4.97
CA LEU A 15 9.29 -13.28 -5.93
C LEU A 15 8.39 -13.30 -7.16
N ALA A 16 7.07 -13.18 -6.98
CA ALA A 16 6.12 -13.16 -8.06
C ALA A 16 6.37 -11.97 -9.01
N ASP A 17 6.58 -10.77 -8.47
CA ASP A 17 6.93 -9.58 -9.25
C ASP A 17 8.27 -9.75 -9.99
N LYS A 18 9.31 -10.21 -9.27
CA LYS A 18 10.64 -10.43 -9.85
C LYS A 18 10.65 -11.39 -11.04
N TYR A 19 9.78 -12.39 -11.06
CA TYR A 19 9.69 -13.39 -12.13
C TYR A 19 8.50 -13.16 -13.09
N ASP A 20 7.85 -11.99 -13.03
CA ASP A 20 6.67 -11.65 -13.85
C ASP A 20 5.52 -12.67 -13.73
N MET A 21 5.35 -13.21 -12.52
CA MET A 21 4.33 -14.20 -12.18
C MET A 21 3.14 -13.61 -11.42
N SER A 22 3.13 -12.31 -11.11
CA SER A 22 2.01 -11.67 -10.39
C SER A 22 0.62 -12.01 -10.95
N PRO A 23 0.37 -12.05 -12.28
CA PRO A 23 -0.93 -12.47 -12.82
C PRO A 23 -1.32 -13.90 -12.45
N SER A 24 -0.35 -14.82 -12.39
CA SER A 24 -0.55 -16.23 -12.02
C SER A 24 -0.96 -16.41 -10.56
N PHE A 25 -0.64 -15.43 -9.70
CA PHE A 25 -1.00 -15.44 -8.28
C PHE A 25 -2.29 -14.68 -7.98
N SER A 26 -2.89 -13.98 -8.93
CA SER A 26 -4.04 -13.06 -8.71
C SER A 26 -5.16 -13.63 -7.84
N MET A 27 -5.59 -14.87 -8.08
CA MET A 27 -6.63 -15.54 -7.28
C MET A 27 -6.19 -15.77 -5.83
N ALA A 28 -5.06 -16.43 -5.62
CA ALA A 28 -4.53 -16.70 -4.28
C ALA A 28 -4.21 -15.40 -3.52
N ALA A 29 -3.66 -14.43 -4.25
CA ALA A 29 -3.34 -13.10 -3.75
C ALA A 29 -4.57 -12.37 -3.22
N THR A 30 -5.69 -12.41 -3.95
CA THR A 30 -6.95 -11.80 -3.50
C THR A 30 -7.41 -12.41 -2.18
N ASP A 31 -7.32 -13.73 -2.05
CA ASP A 31 -7.71 -14.42 -0.82
C ASP A 31 -6.76 -14.12 0.36
N TRP A 32 -5.45 -13.99 0.11
CA TRP A 32 -4.50 -13.56 1.14
C TRP A 32 -4.79 -12.16 1.68
N MET A 33 -5.32 -11.27 0.84
CA MET A 33 -5.65 -9.89 1.23
C MET A 33 -6.98 -9.78 1.98
N ASN A 34 -7.77 -10.85 2.09
CA ASN A 34 -9.02 -10.89 2.87
C ASN A 34 -8.74 -11.06 4.38
N CYS A 35 -7.91 -10.19 4.95
CA CYS A 35 -7.62 -10.16 6.37
C CYS A 35 -7.49 -8.71 6.87
N GLU A 36 -7.77 -8.49 8.16
CA GLU A 36 -7.49 -7.22 8.81
C GLU A 36 -6.11 -7.29 9.48
N PRO A 37 -5.15 -6.41 9.14
CA PRO A 37 -3.83 -6.43 9.76
C PRO A 37 -3.91 -6.05 11.24
N ALA A 38 -3.31 -6.89 12.09
CA ALA A 38 -3.35 -6.71 13.54
C ALA A 38 -2.54 -5.50 14.03
N ASN A 39 -1.51 -5.10 13.28
CA ASN A 39 -0.61 -4.00 13.64
C ASN A 39 -0.03 -3.31 12.39
N LEU A 40 0.76 -2.25 12.62
CA LEU A 40 1.36 -1.45 11.56
C LEU A 40 2.32 -2.25 10.67
N ASP A 41 3.14 -3.13 11.25
CA ASP A 41 4.09 -3.99 10.52
C ASP A 41 3.36 -4.92 9.52
N GLN A 42 2.29 -5.56 9.97
CA GLN A 42 1.46 -6.40 9.10
C GLN A 42 0.77 -5.59 8.00
N ALA A 43 0.22 -4.41 8.34
CA ALA A 43 -0.41 -3.54 7.35
C ALA A 43 0.60 -3.09 6.28
N TRP A 44 1.83 -2.76 6.68
CA TRP A 44 2.90 -2.39 5.76
C TRP A 44 3.30 -3.55 4.83
N LYS A 45 3.43 -4.76 5.38
CA LYS A 45 3.74 -5.98 4.61
C LYS A 45 2.66 -6.29 3.58
N LEU A 46 1.39 -6.25 3.97
CA LEU A 46 0.26 -6.51 3.07
C LEU A 46 0.08 -5.40 2.02
N MET A 47 0.33 -4.14 2.38
CA MET A 47 0.33 -3.02 1.43
C MET A 47 1.40 -3.19 0.35
N THR A 48 2.64 -3.47 0.76
CA THR A 48 3.75 -3.68 -0.19
C THR A 48 3.56 -4.96 -1.00
N ALA A 49 3.04 -6.03 -0.41
CA ALA A 49 2.63 -7.22 -1.14
C ALA A 49 1.60 -6.91 -2.25
N SER A 50 0.56 -6.12 -1.92
CA SER A 50 -0.45 -5.67 -2.89
C SER A 50 0.16 -4.83 -4.02
N TYR A 51 1.20 -4.04 -3.75
CA TYR A 51 1.92 -3.27 -4.77
C TYR A 51 2.59 -4.18 -5.81
N TRP A 52 3.34 -5.19 -5.35
CA TRP A 52 4.06 -6.14 -6.20
C TRP A 52 3.12 -7.11 -6.94
N LEU A 53 2.00 -7.48 -6.32
CA LEU A 53 0.97 -8.30 -6.95
C LEU A 53 0.02 -7.51 -7.85
N ASN A 54 0.19 -6.19 -7.93
CA ASN A 54 -0.64 -5.28 -8.72
C ASN A 54 -2.13 -5.33 -8.36
N LEU A 55 -2.44 -5.41 -7.06
CA LEU A 55 -3.79 -5.45 -6.51
C LEU A 55 -4.25 -4.06 -6.06
N GLU A 56 -4.98 -3.37 -6.92
CA GLU A 56 -5.42 -1.98 -6.73
C GLU A 56 -6.22 -1.77 -5.44
N ASP A 57 -7.30 -2.54 -5.25
CA ASP A 57 -8.22 -2.37 -4.11
C ASP A 57 -7.58 -2.80 -2.79
N SER A 58 -6.79 -3.88 -2.81
CA SER A 58 -6.03 -4.34 -1.65
C SER A 58 -4.96 -3.33 -1.25
N PHE A 59 -4.24 -2.74 -2.22
CA PHE A 59 -3.24 -1.72 -1.94
C PHE A 59 -3.88 -0.49 -1.27
N ARG A 60 -5.01 -0.01 -1.80
CA ARG A 60 -5.76 1.09 -1.20
C ARG A 60 -6.16 0.76 0.23
N THR A 61 -6.79 -0.39 0.45
CA THR A 61 -7.29 -0.83 1.77
C THR A 61 -6.16 -0.96 2.79
N MET A 62 -5.05 -1.61 2.40
CA MET A 62 -3.91 -1.80 3.29
C MET A 62 -3.18 -0.48 3.59
N SER A 63 -3.08 0.43 2.61
CA SER A 63 -2.51 1.76 2.85
C SER A 63 -3.37 2.60 3.81
N GLU A 64 -4.70 2.47 3.77
CA GLU A 64 -5.59 3.08 4.77
C GLU A 64 -5.32 2.51 6.17
N HIS A 65 -5.15 1.19 6.31
CA HIS A 65 -4.77 0.59 7.59
C HIS A 65 -3.42 1.11 8.11
N VAL A 66 -2.44 1.33 7.22
CA VAL A 66 -1.15 1.92 7.59
C VAL A 66 -1.31 3.35 8.10
N VAL A 67 -2.12 4.17 7.42
CA VAL A 67 -2.42 5.55 7.83
C VAL A 67 -3.12 5.60 9.19
N VAL A 68 -4.15 4.77 9.41
CA VAL A 68 -4.91 4.74 10.67
C VAL A 68 -4.05 4.30 11.85
N LYS A 69 -3.11 3.36 11.63
CA LYS A 69 -2.22 2.82 12.66
C LYS A 69 -0.86 3.55 12.72
N MET A 70 -0.74 4.69 12.06
CA MET A 70 0.54 5.32 11.78
C MET A 70 1.26 5.81 13.04
N ASN A 71 2.54 5.45 13.13
CA ASN A 71 3.53 6.11 13.97
C ASN A 71 4.68 6.57 13.06
N HIS A 72 4.96 7.87 13.00
CA HIS A 72 5.93 8.44 12.05
C HIS A 72 7.32 7.78 12.16
N ALA A 73 7.83 7.56 13.38
CA ALA A 73 9.15 6.94 13.57
C ALA A 73 9.18 5.49 13.06
N GLU A 74 8.08 4.77 13.24
CA GLU A 74 7.96 3.38 12.78
C GLU A 74 7.78 3.29 11.25
N ILE A 75 7.07 4.23 10.62
CA ILE A 75 6.99 4.32 9.16
C ILE A 75 8.38 4.48 8.54
N PHE A 76 9.21 5.38 9.08
CA PHE A 76 10.58 5.55 8.58
C PHE A 76 11.41 4.28 8.74
N ARG A 77 11.27 3.57 9.86
CA ARG A 77 11.94 2.29 10.09
C ARG A 77 11.50 1.23 9.06
N LEU A 78 10.20 1.10 8.82
CA LEU A 78 9.64 0.14 7.87
C LEU A 78 10.05 0.47 6.43
N ALA A 79 10.04 1.76 6.07
CA ALA A 79 10.51 2.24 4.77
C ALA A 79 11.98 1.84 4.50
N GLN A 80 12.86 2.00 5.49
CA GLN A 80 14.27 1.63 5.36
C GLN A 80 14.53 0.12 5.31
N GLN A 81 13.62 -0.68 5.86
CA GLN A 81 13.72 -2.14 5.88
C GLN A 81 13.00 -2.83 4.72
N THR A 82 12.30 -2.06 3.88
CA THR A 82 11.61 -2.59 2.70
C THR A 82 12.63 -3.10 1.70
N HIS A 83 12.33 -4.23 1.05
CA HIS A 83 13.24 -4.90 0.10
C HIS A 83 13.83 -3.95 -0.95
N ASP A 84 12.97 -3.12 -1.53
CA ASP A 84 13.38 -1.94 -2.30
C ASP A 84 13.27 -0.71 -1.38
N VAL A 85 14.42 -0.22 -0.93
CA VAL A 85 14.51 0.94 -0.02
C VAL A 85 13.98 2.22 -0.69
N GLY A 86 14.21 2.39 -1.99
CA GLY A 86 13.73 3.56 -2.73
C GLY A 86 12.20 3.58 -2.77
N LEU A 87 11.60 2.43 -3.09
CA LEU A 87 10.15 2.24 -3.01
C LEU A 87 9.63 2.45 -1.58
N GLY A 88 10.29 1.88 -0.58
CA GLY A 88 9.92 2.01 0.82
C GLY A 88 9.87 3.48 1.28
N LEU A 89 10.89 4.27 0.93
CA LEU A 89 10.94 5.70 1.23
C LEU A 89 9.86 6.49 0.48
N LYS A 90 9.62 6.18 -0.80
CA LYS A 90 8.54 6.80 -1.59
C LYS A 90 7.17 6.53 -0.97
N LEU A 91 6.90 5.29 -0.57
CA LEU A 91 5.68 4.90 0.14
C LEU A 91 5.55 5.61 1.48
N GLY A 92 6.62 5.63 2.27
CA GLY A 92 6.64 6.30 3.57
C GLY A 92 6.29 7.78 3.45
N MET A 93 6.88 8.49 2.48
CA MET A 93 6.55 9.89 2.21
C MET A 93 5.09 10.07 1.77
N ALA A 94 4.60 9.24 0.84
CA ALA A 94 3.22 9.30 0.36
C ALA A 94 2.20 9.12 1.49
N LEU A 95 2.45 8.16 2.38
CA LEU A 95 1.60 7.89 3.53
C LEU A 95 1.62 9.01 4.56
N LEU A 96 2.78 9.66 4.79
CA LEU A 96 2.88 10.83 5.67
C LEU A 96 2.09 12.02 5.10
N LEU A 97 2.19 12.27 3.79
CA LEU A 97 1.42 13.31 3.10
C LEU A 97 -0.08 13.02 3.19
N LEU A 98 -0.49 11.77 2.93
CA LEU A 98 -1.89 11.35 3.03
C LEU A 98 -2.42 11.48 4.46
N HIS A 99 -1.67 11.02 5.46
CA HIS A 99 -2.03 11.14 6.87
C HIS A 99 -2.20 12.62 7.27
N HIS A 100 -1.31 13.51 6.81
CA HIS A 100 -1.43 14.94 7.03
C HIS A 100 -2.68 15.53 6.38
N ALA A 101 -2.94 15.24 5.10
CA ALA A 101 -4.11 15.72 4.38
C ALA A 101 -5.42 15.25 5.06
N LEU A 102 -5.50 13.98 5.45
CA LEU A 102 -6.67 13.44 6.15
C LEU A 102 -6.90 14.08 7.52
N SER A 103 -5.81 14.37 8.25
CA SER A 103 -5.87 15.05 9.55
C SER A 103 -6.42 16.48 9.47
N GLN A 104 -6.25 17.14 8.32
CA GLN A 104 -6.80 18.48 8.08
C GLN A 104 -8.29 18.47 7.73
N HIS A 105 -8.80 17.38 7.16
CA HIS A 105 -10.12 17.36 6.54
C HIS A 105 -11.25 16.67 7.35
N MET A 106 -11.02 15.74 8.30
CA MET A 106 -12.10 15.16 9.16
C MET A 106 -11.62 14.49 10.46
N ALA A 107 -12.57 14.24 11.39
CA ALA A 107 -12.41 13.52 12.67
C ALA A 107 -12.15 11.99 12.55
N HIS A 108 -12.08 11.44 11.34
CA HIS A 108 -11.66 10.06 11.08
C HIS A 108 -10.93 9.97 9.73
N PRO A 109 -9.62 9.70 9.70
CA PRO A 109 -8.86 9.60 8.45
C PRO A 109 -9.28 8.33 7.71
N LYS A 110 -10.20 8.46 6.75
CA LYS A 110 -10.57 7.38 5.82
C LYS A 110 -10.07 7.73 4.42
N GLY A 111 -9.36 6.80 3.81
CA GLY A 111 -8.72 6.99 2.52
C GLY A 111 -7.35 6.33 2.44
N GLY A 112 -7.08 5.71 1.30
CA GLY A 112 -5.81 5.05 0.98
C GLY A 112 -5.26 5.59 -0.34
N LEU A 113 -4.03 5.19 -0.66
CA LEU A 113 -3.34 5.57 -1.89
C LEU A 113 -3.95 4.84 -3.11
N CYS A 114 -4.06 5.51 -4.27
CA CYS A 114 -4.31 4.83 -5.55
C CYS A 114 -3.01 4.20 -6.04
N LEU A 115 -2.98 2.89 -6.24
CA LEU A 115 -1.81 2.20 -6.78
C LEU A 115 -1.49 2.71 -8.19
N CYS A 116 -2.55 2.90 -8.97
CA CYS A 116 -2.53 3.46 -10.31
C CYS A 116 -1.71 4.75 -10.42
N CYS A 117 -2.04 5.74 -9.59
CA CYS A 117 -1.43 7.06 -9.61
C CYS A 117 -0.05 7.03 -8.96
N PHE A 118 0.09 6.26 -7.88
CA PHE A 118 1.35 6.11 -7.16
C PHE A 118 2.48 5.59 -8.06
N LYS A 119 2.18 4.64 -8.97
CA LYS A 119 3.18 4.11 -9.91
C LYS A 119 3.65 5.12 -10.95
N ILE A 120 2.84 6.12 -11.30
CA ILE A 120 3.11 7.06 -12.40
C ILE A 120 4.05 8.19 -11.99
N THR A 121 3.83 8.81 -10.83
CA THR A 121 4.50 10.08 -10.50
C THR A 121 5.53 9.94 -9.38
N ALA A 122 6.64 10.67 -9.51
CA ALA A 122 7.63 10.86 -8.46
C ALA A 122 7.32 12.09 -7.57
N ASP A 123 6.64 13.09 -8.13
CA ASP A 123 6.52 14.43 -7.53
C ASP A 123 5.27 14.61 -6.67
N ASP A 124 4.18 13.88 -6.99
CA ASP A 124 2.91 13.95 -6.23
C ASP A 124 2.32 12.55 -5.98
N PRO A 125 2.87 11.79 -5.01
CA PRO A 125 2.51 10.39 -4.84
C PRO A 125 1.10 10.16 -4.25
N VAL A 126 0.35 11.22 -3.93
CA VAL A 126 -1.02 11.15 -3.37
C VAL A 126 -2.06 11.70 -4.36
N GLY A 127 -1.67 12.65 -5.20
CA GLY A 127 -2.56 13.31 -6.15
C GLY A 127 -3.06 12.40 -7.27
N MET A 128 -4.24 12.75 -7.76
CA MET A 128 -4.87 12.10 -8.91
C MET A 128 -4.12 12.47 -10.19
N GLN A 129 -3.73 11.45 -10.97
CA GLN A 129 -3.12 11.64 -12.27
C GLN A 129 -4.17 11.68 -13.39
N PRO A 130 -3.91 12.39 -14.51
CA PRO A 130 -4.79 12.38 -15.68
C PRO A 130 -5.07 10.96 -16.18
N GLY A 131 -6.34 10.61 -16.35
CA GLY A 131 -6.73 9.27 -16.82
C GLY A 131 -6.79 8.19 -15.72
N CYS A 132 -6.76 8.59 -14.43
CA CYS A 132 -6.98 7.65 -13.32
C CYS A 132 -8.28 6.84 -13.53
N PRO A 133 -8.22 5.50 -13.55
CA PRO A 133 -9.41 4.67 -13.73
C PRO A 133 -10.35 4.71 -12.52
N ASN A 134 -9.84 5.11 -11.35
CA ASN A 134 -10.55 5.07 -10.07
C ASN A 134 -10.55 6.46 -9.38
N PRO A 135 -11.20 7.49 -9.96
CA PRO A 135 -11.16 8.85 -9.43
C PRO A 135 -11.78 8.96 -8.03
N SER A 136 -12.74 8.08 -7.68
CA SER A 136 -13.33 7.97 -6.34
C SER A 136 -12.33 7.55 -5.25
N ASN A 137 -11.10 7.18 -5.62
CA ASN A 137 -10.08 6.76 -4.68
C ASN A 137 -9.27 7.93 -4.12
N HIS A 138 -9.42 9.13 -4.67
CA HIS A 138 -8.70 10.31 -4.25
C HIS A 138 -9.55 11.19 -3.32
N LEU A 139 -8.89 11.98 -2.47
CA LEU A 139 -9.54 13.01 -1.69
C LEU A 139 -10.06 14.09 -2.64
N SER A 140 -11.37 14.36 -2.59
CA SER A 140 -11.95 15.50 -3.29
C SER A 140 -11.36 16.78 -2.71
N GLY A 141 -10.70 17.59 -3.55
CA GLY A 141 -10.29 18.95 -3.22
C GLY A 141 -11.47 19.90 -3.08
#